data_AF-A0A0D2Q7D9-F1
#
_entry.id   AF-A0A0D2Q7D9-F1
#
_cell.length_a   1.000
_cell.length_b   1.000
_cell.length_c   1.000
_cell.angle_alpha   90.00
_cell.angle_beta   90.00
_cell.angle_gamma   90.00
#
_symmetry.space_group_name_H-M   'P 1'
#
loop_
_entity.id
_entity.type
_entity.pdbx_description
1 polymer ?
#
loop_
_entity_poly.entity_id
_entity_poly.type
_entity_poly.pdbx_seq_one_letter_code
_entity_poly.pdbx_strand_id
1 'polypeptide(L)'
;ATKLMTDSSAAGNYNTTNLSLWKASFDEFFNLLTKYCINKYDTVMQSLRMQAKPNMAIDESDSAKAIKREMPVDLLHACLPHLNDQQKKQLLDLSQRPMLVGQS
;
A
#
# COMPACT_ATOMS: atom_id res chain seq x y z
N ALA A 1 47.15 16.29 -15.02
CA ALA A 1 46.13 16.70 -14.04
C ALA A 1 44.82 16.04 -14.45
N THR A 2 44.11 15.21 -13.68
CA THR A 2 44.27 14.70 -12.32
C THR A 2 43.61 13.33 -12.31
N LYS A 3 44.32 12.35 -11.73
CA LYS A 3 43.89 10.97 -11.49
C LYS A 3 42.93 11.01 -10.30
N LEU A 4 41.62 10.78 -10.49
CA LEU A 4 40.70 10.43 -9.40
C LEU A 4 40.54 8.90 -9.42
N MET A 5 41.40 8.17 -8.71
CA MET A 5 41.21 7.75 -7.31
C MET A 5 40.14 6.67 -7.19
N THR A 6 40.62 5.44 -7.39
CA THR A 6 40.40 4.31 -6.49
C THR A 6 39.85 4.71 -5.11
N ASP A 7 38.60 4.36 -4.85
CA ASP A 7 38.16 3.82 -3.55
C ASP A 7 36.85 3.02 -3.73
N SER A 8 36.92 1.97 -4.56
CA SER A 8 35.79 1.10 -4.86
C SER A 8 35.48 0.10 -3.73
N SER A 9 36.28 0.05 -2.66
CA SER A 9 36.13 -0.92 -1.57
C SER A 9 35.46 -0.36 -0.30
N ALA A 10 35.59 0.94 0.00
CA ALA A 10 34.83 1.58 1.08
C ALA A 10 33.39 1.97 0.66
N ALA A 11 33.19 2.24 -0.63
CA ALA A 11 31.88 2.54 -1.21
C ALA A 11 30.92 1.34 -1.22
N GLY A 12 31.43 0.11 -1.23
CA GLY A 12 30.61 -1.11 -1.19
C GLY A 12 29.79 -1.21 0.10
N ASN A 13 30.42 -0.97 1.25
CA ASN A 13 29.74 -1.01 2.56
C ASN A 13 28.77 0.17 2.72
N TYR A 14 29.19 1.38 2.30
CA TYR A 14 28.32 2.56 2.36
C TYR A 14 27.08 2.39 1.49
N ASN A 15 27.22 1.86 0.26
CA ASN A 15 26.10 1.55 -0.63
C ASN A 15 25.17 0.48 -0.01
N THR A 16 25.73 -0.55 0.63
CA THR A 16 24.92 -1.61 1.24
C THR A 16 24.15 -1.12 2.47
N THR A 17 24.76 -0.31 3.33
CA THR A 17 24.10 0.30 4.51
C THR A 17 23.05 1.35 4.11
N ASN A 18 23.32 2.17 3.08
CA ASN A 18 22.33 3.12 2.58
C ASN A 18 21.15 2.40 1.92
N LEU A 19 21.40 1.31 1.18
CA LEU A 19 20.36 0.49 0.61
C LEU A 19 19.51 -0.19 1.69
N SER A 20 20.14 -0.71 2.76
CA SER A 20 19.41 -1.32 3.87
C SER A 20 18.58 -0.31 4.65
N LEU A 21 19.12 0.90 4.88
CA LEU A 21 18.38 1.99 5.52
C LEU A 21 17.21 2.46 4.66
N TRP A 22 17.42 2.66 3.36
CA TRP A 22 16.37 3.03 2.42
C TRP A 22 15.27 1.96 2.39
N LYS A 23 15.64 0.67 2.34
CA LYS A 23 14.69 -0.44 2.33
C LYS A 23 13.89 -0.50 3.62
N ALA A 24 14.54 -0.37 4.78
CA ALA A 24 13.85 -0.30 6.07
C ALA A 24 12.87 0.88 6.14
N SER A 25 13.29 2.05 5.65
CA SER A 25 12.44 3.24 5.59
C SER A 25 11.22 3.03 4.70
N PHE A 26 11.43 2.43 3.53
CA PHE A 26 10.36 2.08 2.61
C PHE A 26 9.41 1.04 3.21
N ASP A 27 9.92 0.03 3.91
CA ASP A 27 9.10 -1.02 4.53
C ASP A 27 8.21 -0.43 5.63
N GLU A 28 8.73 0.48 6.46
CA GLU A 28 7.93 1.16 7.48
C GLU A 28 6.88 2.09 6.86
N PHE A 29 7.26 2.82 5.80
CA PHE A 29 6.32 3.61 5.01
C PHE A 29 5.20 2.74 4.40
N PHE A 30 5.55 1.59 3.82
CA PHE A 30 4.58 0.69 3.21
C PHE A 30 3.64 0.07 4.26
N ASN A 31 4.15 -0.25 5.45
CA ASN A 31 3.31 -0.68 6.57
C ASN A 31 2.29 0.40 6.95
N LEU A 32 2.71 1.66 7.01
CA LEU A 32 1.81 2.78 7.28
C LEU A 32 0.77 2.95 6.17
N LEU A 33 1.19 2.86 4.91
CA LEU A 33 0.30 2.94 3.75
C LEU A 33 -0.76 1.83 3.78
N THR A 34 -0.34 0.60 4.07
CA THR A 34 -1.23 -0.57 4.22
C THR A 34 -2.26 -0.34 5.33
N LYS A 35 -1.82 0.16 6.50
CA LYS A 35 -2.73 0.52 7.61
C LYS A 35 -3.72 1.62 7.22
N TYR A 36 -3.25 2.65 6.52
CA TYR A 36 -4.12 3.72 6.00
C TYR A 36 -5.20 3.14 5.07
N CYS A 37 -4.81 2.28 4.13
CA CYS A 37 -5.74 1.65 3.19
C CYS A 37 -6.84 0.86 3.90
N ILE A 38 -6.47 0.06 4.90
CA ILE A 38 -7.42 -0.72 5.71
C ILE A 38 -8.37 0.20 6.48
N ASN A 39 -7.84 1.18 7.19
CA ASN A 39 -8.64 2.09 8.02
C ASN A 39 -9.60 2.93 7.17
N LYS A 40 -9.15 3.39 6.00
CA LYS A 40 -9.99 4.11 5.05
C LYS A 40 -11.11 3.25 4.49
N TYR A 41 -10.81 2.01 4.11
CA TYR A 41 -11.82 1.06 3.66
C TYR A 41 -12.92 0.86 4.72
N ASP A 42 -12.51 0.59 5.97
CA ASP A 42 -13.47 0.38 7.07
C ASP A 42 -14.33 1.62 7.33
N THR A 43 -13.71 2.81 7.34
CA THR A 43 -14.42 4.08 7.52
C THR A 43 -15.45 4.33 6.40
N VAL A 44 -15.07 4.07 5.14
CA VAL A 44 -15.97 4.21 3.99
C VAL A 44 -17.13 3.22 4.09
N MET A 45 -16.86 1.95 4.42
CA MET A 45 -17.86 0.90 4.59
C MET A 45 -18.82 1.19 5.75
N GLN A 46 -18.31 1.68 6.88
CA GLN A 46 -19.12 2.10 8.01
C GLN A 46 -20.04 3.27 7.61
N SER A 47 -19.50 4.26 6.89
CA SER A 47 -20.26 5.41 6.41
C SER A 47 -21.36 5.01 5.41
N LEU A 48 -21.09 4.04 4.54
CA LEU A 48 -22.07 3.47 3.61
C LEU A 48 -23.19 2.75 4.38
N ARG A 49 -22.87 1.94 5.38
CA ARG A 49 -23.86 1.26 6.24
C ARG A 49 -24.74 2.23 7.02
N MET A 50 -24.18 3.33 7.52
CA MET A 50 -24.97 4.37 8.21
C MET A 50 -25.89 5.14 7.27
N GLN A 51 -25.51 5.29 6.00
CA GLN A 51 -26.32 5.95 4.96
C GLN A 51 -27.35 5.02 4.32
N ALA A 52 -27.20 3.70 4.47
CA ALA A 52 -28.14 2.72 3.96
C ALA A 52 -29.48 2.87 4.72
N LYS A 53 -30.53 3.26 3.99
CA LYS A 53 -31.90 3.20 4.52
C LYS A 53 -32.27 1.73 4.77
N PRO A 54 -33.10 1.41 5.77
CA PRO A 54 -33.45 0.03 6.13
C PRO A 54 -34.09 -0.82 5.00
N ASN A 55 -34.42 -0.23 3.86
CA ASN A 55 -35.01 -0.90 2.69
C ASN A 55 -34.21 -0.72 1.39
N MET A 56 -32.99 -0.18 1.45
CA MET A 56 -32.14 0.02 0.27
C MET A 56 -30.86 -0.80 0.43
N ALA A 57 -30.66 -1.78 -0.46
CA ALA A 57 -29.38 -2.47 -0.55
C ALA A 57 -28.29 -1.45 -0.90
N ILE A 58 -27.13 -1.57 -0.25
CA ILE A 58 -25.95 -0.80 -0.61
C ILE A 58 -25.55 -1.23 -2.01
N ASP A 59 -25.58 -0.30 -2.98
CA ASP A 59 -25.09 -0.59 -4.33
C ASP A 59 -23.58 -0.87 -4.26
N GLU A 60 -23.20 -2.07 -4.69
CA GLU A 60 -21.80 -2.51 -4.69
C GLU A 60 -20.94 -1.61 -5.59
N SER A 61 -21.53 -1.05 -6.65
CA SER A 61 -20.83 -0.12 -7.56
C SER A 61 -20.55 1.23 -6.89
N ASP A 62 -21.49 1.78 -6.11
CA ASP A 62 -21.27 3.02 -5.36
C ASP A 62 -20.25 2.84 -4.25
N SER A 63 -20.23 1.67 -3.61
CA SER A 63 -19.20 1.31 -2.63
C SER A 63 -17.82 1.23 -3.26
N ALA A 64 -17.69 0.55 -4.40
CA ALA A 64 -16.43 0.43 -5.13
C ALA A 64 -15.90 1.80 -5.62
N LYS A 65 -16.79 2.69 -6.08
CA LYS A 65 -16.42 4.06 -6.48
C LYS A 65 -15.94 4.90 -5.30
N ALA A 66 -16.64 4.84 -4.16
CA ALA A 66 -16.26 5.56 -2.95
C ALA A 66 -14.89 5.12 -2.43
N ILE A 67 -14.65 3.80 -2.39
CA ILE A 67 -13.35 3.24 -1.98
C ILE A 67 -12.25 3.66 -2.96
N LYS A 68 -12.49 3.54 -4.27
CA LYS A 68 -11.50 3.88 -5.28
C LYS A 68 -11.10 5.36 -5.23
N ARG A 69 -12.02 6.24 -4.84
CA ARG A 69 -11.77 7.68 -4.68
C ARG A 69 -10.90 7.99 -3.45
N GLU A 70 -11.06 7.24 -2.37
CA GLU A 70 -10.31 7.42 -1.13
C GLU A 70 -8.98 6.65 -1.10
N MET A 71 -8.79 5.68 -2.01
CA MET A 71 -7.57 4.90 -2.08
C MET A 71 -6.41 5.63 -2.77
N PRO A 72 -5.18 5.57 -2.20
CA PRO A 72 -4.01 6.21 -2.77
C PRO A 72 -3.41 5.34 -3.90
N VAL A 73 -4.17 5.13 -4.98
CA VAL A 73 -3.84 4.17 -6.06
C VAL A 73 -2.50 4.49 -6.73
N ASP A 74 -2.22 5.76 -7.00
CA ASP A 74 -0.95 6.18 -7.62
C ASP A 74 0.25 5.88 -6.71
N LEU A 75 0.09 6.08 -5.41
CA LEU A 75 1.12 5.81 -4.41
C LEU A 75 1.37 4.31 -4.26
N LEU A 76 0.30 3.50 -4.26
CA LEU A 76 0.40 2.04 -4.27
C LEU A 76 1.11 1.54 -5.53
N HIS A 77 0.81 2.12 -6.69
CA HIS A 77 1.47 1.78 -7.95
C HIS A 77 2.95 2.15 -7.92
N ALA A 78 3.30 3.33 -7.39
CA ALA A 78 4.70 3.75 -7.20
C ALA A 78 5.49 2.84 -6.24
N CYS A 79 4.81 2.16 -5.31
CA CYS A 79 5.44 1.23 -4.38
C CYS A 79 5.78 -0.13 -5.02
N LEU A 80 5.04 -0.58 -6.06
CA LEU A 80 5.18 -1.90 -6.69
C LEU A 80 6.62 -2.32 -7.04
N PRO A 81 7.48 -1.49 -7.66
CA PRO A 81 8.86 -1.88 -7.99
C PRO A 81 9.75 -2.13 -6.77
N HIS A 82 9.31 -1.72 -5.58
CA HIS A 82 10.08 -1.76 -4.34
C HIS A 82 9.57 -2.81 -3.32
N LEU A 83 8.43 -3.45 -3.62
CA LEU A 83 7.85 -4.50 -2.80
C LEU A 83 8.60 -5.83 -2.97
N ASN A 84 8.81 -6.53 -1.86
CA ASN A 84 9.16 -7.96 -1.88
C ASN A 84 7.91 -8.83 -2.11
N ASP A 85 8.09 -10.13 -2.36
CA ASP A 85 6.98 -11.05 -2.67
C ASP A 85 5.93 -11.11 -1.56
N GLN A 86 6.36 -11.04 -0.29
CA GLN A 86 5.45 -11.00 0.86
C GLN A 86 4.60 -9.72 0.86
N GLN A 87 5.19 -8.56 0.57
CA GLN A 87 4.48 -7.28 0.49
C GLN A 87 3.54 -7.23 -0.72
N LYS A 88 3.93 -7.80 -1.86
CA LYS A 88 3.05 -7.96 -3.03
C LYS A 88 1.83 -8.82 -2.71
N LYS A 89 2.03 -9.92 -1.99
CA LYS A 89 0.93 -10.78 -1.53
C LYS A 89 -0.04 -10.02 -0.62
N GLN A 90 0.47 -9.27 0.36
CA GLN A 90 -0.37 -8.44 1.22
C GLN A 90 -1.18 -7.40 0.45
N LEU A 91 -0.56 -6.74 -0.54
CA LEU A 91 -1.26 -5.78 -1.39
C LEU A 91 -2.36 -6.45 -2.22
N LEU A 92 -2.09 -7.65 -2.73
CA LEU A 92 -3.08 -8.46 -3.44
C LEU A 92 -4.24 -8.86 -2.51
N ASP A 93 -3.96 -9.33 -1.30
CA ASP A 93 -4.97 -9.66 -0.29
C ASP A 93 -5.83 -8.43 0.05
N LEU A 94 -5.24 -7.24 0.14
CA LEU A 94 -5.99 -5.99 0.32
C LEU A 94 -6.90 -5.66 -0.87
N SER A 95 -6.41 -5.86 -2.10
CA SER A 95 -7.20 -5.62 -3.32
C SER A 95 -8.35 -6.63 -3.50
N GLN A 96 -8.25 -7.81 -2.87
CA GLN A 96 -9.26 -8.87 -2.90
C GLN A 96 -10.26 -8.80 -1.73
N ARG A 97 -9.97 -8.00 -0.69
CA ARG A 97 -10.93 -7.71 0.39
C ARG A 97 -12.27 -7.06 -0.02
N PRO A 98 -12.50 -6.51 -1.23
CA PRO A 98 -13.84 -6.16 -1.67
C PRO A 98 -14.80 -7.36 -1.79
N MET A 99 -14.31 -8.61 -1.79
CA MET A 99 -15.12 -9.81 -2.09
C MET A 99 -15.36 -10.79 -0.93
N LEU A 100 -14.94 -10.47 0.30
CA LEU A 100 -15.21 -11.28 1.50
C LEU A 100 -16.33 -10.70 2.38
N VAL A 101 -17.30 -10.02 1.75
CA VAL A 101 -18.64 -9.80 2.31
C VAL A 101 -19.58 -10.69 1.50
N GLY A 102 -19.63 -11.96 1.87
CA GLY A 102 -20.52 -12.90 1.19
C GLY A 102 -20.28 -14.40 1.42
N GLN A 103 -19.62 -14.84 2.50
CA GLN A 103 -19.72 -16.25 2.93
C GLN A 103 -19.58 -16.39 4.45
N SER A 104 -20.72 -16.45 5.13
CA SER A 104 -21.14 -17.45 6.14
C SER A 104 -22.30 -16.87 6.95
#